data_AF-C0JPR4-F1
#
_entry.id   AF-C0JPR4-F1
#
_cell.length_a   1.000
_cell.length_b   1.000
_cell.length_c   1.000
_cell.angle_alpha   90.00
_cell.angle_beta   90.00
_cell.angle_gamma   90.00
#
_symmetry.space_group_name_H-M   'P 1'
#
loop_
_entity.id
_entity.type
_entity.pdbx_description
1 polymer ?
#
loop_
_entity_poly.entity_id
_entity_poly.type
_entity_poly.pdbx_seq_one_letter_code
_entity_poly.pdbx_strand_id
1 'polypeptide(L)'
;MPDYPSNISRAQFALIQPDLENFRKHTRPRRYDLYDVFNAILYSLTTGCQWRELPHDFPEWHTVYRYYDMWRDKPDPTADSLLERLLKKLLLPIALHRADRPERRL
;
A
#
# COMPACT_ATOMS: atom_id res chain seq x y z
N MET A 1 -8.43 8.94 8.34
CA MET A 1 -7.96 9.38 7.01
C MET A 1 -9.15 9.57 6.09
N PRO A 2 -9.18 10.65 5.28
CA PRO A 2 -10.14 10.86 4.19
C PRO A 2 -10.13 9.71 3.17
N ASP A 3 -11.23 9.58 2.44
CA ASP A 3 -11.39 8.55 1.42
C ASP A 3 -10.83 9.03 0.07
N TYR A 4 -9.60 8.63 -0.23
CA TYR A 4 -8.96 8.89 -1.52
C TYR A 4 -9.27 7.78 -2.52
N PRO A 5 -9.37 8.09 -3.83
CA PRO A 5 -9.58 7.07 -4.86
C PRO A 5 -8.51 5.97 -4.90
N SER A 6 -7.31 6.23 -4.38
CA SER A 6 -6.21 5.27 -4.27
C SER A 6 -6.31 4.36 -3.04
N ASN A 7 -7.22 4.65 -2.11
CA ASN A 7 -7.38 3.86 -0.90
C ASN A 7 -7.95 2.49 -1.21
N ILE A 8 -7.46 1.49 -0.48
CA ILE A 8 -8.08 0.17 -0.46
C ILE A 8 -9.10 0.07 0.67
N SER A 9 -10.09 -0.79 0.48
CA SER A 9 -11.08 -1.06 1.51
C SER A 9 -10.42 -1.73 2.73
N ARG A 10 -11.03 -1.60 3.90
CA ARG A 10 -10.54 -2.30 5.11
C ARG A 10 -10.55 -3.83 4.94
N ALA A 11 -11.48 -4.38 4.15
CA ALA A 11 -11.52 -5.80 3.83
C ALA A 11 -10.32 -6.22 2.97
N GLN A 12 -9.97 -5.42 1.96
CA GLN A 12 -8.75 -5.65 1.16
C GLN A 12 -7.49 -5.53 2.01
N PHE A 13 -7.45 -4.54 2.91
CA PHE A 13 -6.32 -4.37 3.83
C PHE A 13 -6.14 -5.58 4.76
N ALA A 14 -7.24 -6.15 5.28
CA ALA A 14 -7.18 -7.32 6.15
C ALA A 14 -6.49 -8.54 5.49
N LEU A 15 -6.50 -8.63 4.15
CA LEU A 15 -5.79 -9.69 3.41
C LEU A 15 -4.27 -9.53 3.43
N ILE A 16 -3.77 -8.30 3.53
CA ILE A 16 -2.34 -7.97 3.48
C ILE A 16 -1.76 -7.61 4.85
N GLN A 17 -2.61 -7.25 5.80
CA GLN A 17 -2.23 -6.84 7.15
C GLN A 17 -1.31 -7.86 7.84
N PRO A 18 -1.56 -9.20 7.79
CA PRO A 18 -0.67 -10.15 8.44
C PRO A 18 0.75 -10.13 7.87
N ASP A 19 0.93 -9.92 6.57
CA ASP A 19 2.27 -9.84 5.98
C ASP A 19 3.00 -8.56 6.42
N LEU A 20 2.28 -7.44 6.50
CA LEU A 20 2.81 -6.16 6.98
C LEU A 20 3.22 -6.23 8.45
N GLU A 21 2.41 -6.88 9.29
CA GLU A 21 2.68 -7.04 10.72
C GLU A 21 3.86 -7.97 11.00
N ASN A 22 3.99 -9.04 10.20
CA ASN A 22 5.04 -10.05 10.34
C ASN A 22 6.34 -9.71 9.61
N PHE A 23 6.36 -8.67 8.76
CA PHE A 23 7.54 -8.27 8.00
C PHE A 23 8.79 -8.13 8.86
N ARG A 24 8.65 -7.57 10.07
CA ARG A 24 9.76 -7.40 11.00
C ARG A 24 9.30 -7.44 12.45
N LYS A 25 10.08 -8.11 13.31
CA LYS A 25 9.94 -8.02 14.77
C LYS A 25 10.08 -6.55 15.20
N HIS A 26 9.07 -6.03 15.88
CA HIS A 26 9.09 -4.67 16.40
C HIS A 26 9.09 -4.70 17.93
N THR A 27 10.04 -3.99 18.54
CA THR A 27 10.22 -3.94 20.00
C THR A 27 9.58 -2.71 20.64
N ARG A 28 9.06 -1.79 19.83
CA ARG A 28 8.34 -0.59 20.29
C ARG A 28 6.91 -0.60 19.74
N PRO A 29 5.99 0.18 20.28
CA PRO A 29 4.69 0.40 19.64
C PRO A 29 4.84 1.23 18.36
N ARG A 30 4.03 0.95 17.33
CA ARG A 30 3.98 1.75 16.10
C ARG A 30 3.24 3.07 16.37
N ARG A 31 3.79 4.18 15.88
CA ARG A 31 3.15 5.50 15.98
C ARG A 31 1.94 5.65 15.04
N TYR A 32 1.99 5.04 13.86
CA TYR A 32 0.96 5.12 12.83
C TYR A 32 0.35 3.75 12.54
N ASP A 33 -0.92 3.73 12.17
CA ASP A 33 -1.61 2.55 11.62
C ASP A 33 -0.95 2.16 10.28
N LEU A 34 -0.69 0.87 10.10
CA LEU A 34 -0.16 0.32 8.86
C LEU A 34 -1.09 0.56 7.67
N TYR A 35 -2.40 0.67 7.90
CA TYR A 35 -3.37 1.04 6.88
C TYR A 35 -3.13 2.44 6.35
N ASP A 36 -2.97 3.42 7.24
CA ASP A 36 -2.76 4.82 6.85
C ASP A 36 -1.41 4.97 6.12
N VAL A 37 -0.37 4.27 6.61
CA VAL A 37 0.94 4.24 5.94
C VAL A 37 0.84 3.59 4.55
N PHE A 38 0.17 2.44 4.45
CA PHE A 38 0.06 1.72 3.17
C PHE A 38 -0.74 2.53 2.15
N ASN A 39 -1.85 3.15 2.54
CA ASN A 39 -2.61 4.00 1.63
C ASN A 39 -1.85 5.27 1.24
N ALA A 40 -1.03 5.86 2.13
CA ALA A 40 -0.16 6.97 1.75
C ALA A 40 0.85 6.56 0.66
N ILE A 41 1.41 5.35 0.76
CA ILE A 41 2.27 4.78 -0.28
C ILE A 41 1.47 4.58 -1.58
N LEU A 42 0.27 3.99 -1.52
CA LEU A 42 -0.57 3.81 -2.71
C LEU A 42 -0.92 5.15 -3.37
N TYR A 43 -1.22 6.17 -2.60
CA TYR A 43 -1.52 7.51 -3.10
C TYR A 43 -0.32 8.06 -3.87
N SER A 44 0.88 8.02 -3.30
CA SER A 44 2.10 8.48 -3.98
C SER A 44 2.39 7.68 -5.25
N LEU A 45 2.24 6.35 -5.21
CA LEU A 45 2.46 5.49 -6.39
C LEU A 45 1.42 5.69 -7.49
N THR A 46 0.18 6.00 -7.12
CA THR A 46 -0.93 6.21 -8.08
C THR A 46 -0.85 7.59 -8.72
N THR A 47 -0.51 8.63 -7.94
CA THR A 47 -0.47 10.02 -8.41
C THR A 47 0.89 10.42 -8.97
N GLY A 48 1.97 9.72 -8.59
CA GLY A 48 3.33 10.10 -8.89
C GLY A 48 3.80 11.36 -8.14
N CYS A 49 3.08 11.78 -7.09
CA CYS A 49 3.44 12.98 -6.34
C CYS A 49 4.78 12.78 -5.60
N GLN A 50 5.51 13.88 -5.43
CA GLN A 50 6.69 13.88 -4.57
C GLN A 50 6.27 13.56 -3.13
N TRP A 51 7.09 12.81 -2.39
CA TRP A 51 6.78 12.43 -1.00
C TRP A 51 6.51 13.62 -0.09
N ARG A 52 7.20 14.75 -0.30
CA ARG A 52 7.02 15.99 0.46
C ARG A 52 5.67 16.67 0.22
N GLU A 53 5.03 16.35 -0.90
CA GLU A 53 3.72 16.87 -1.32
C GLU A 53 2.57 15.92 -0.90
N LEU A 54 2.85 14.93 -0.05
CA LEU A 54 1.80 14.11 0.52
C LEU A 54 0.82 14.98 1.32
N PRO A 55 -0.50 14.78 1.14
CA PRO A 55 -1.52 15.46 1.95
C PRO A 55 -1.24 15.33 3.46
N HIS A 56 -1.47 16.41 4.20
CA HIS A 56 -1.11 16.53 5.63
C HIS A 56 -1.91 15.61 6.57
N ASP A 57 -3.00 15.04 6.08
CA ASP A 57 -3.86 14.06 6.75
C ASP A 57 -3.33 12.62 6.67
N PHE A 58 -2.33 12.35 5.82
CA PHE A 58 -1.54 11.14 5.86
C PHE A 58 -0.48 11.19 6.98
N PRO A 59 0.10 10.03 7.37
CA PRO A 59 1.27 10.01 8.23
C PRO A 59 2.43 10.85 7.67
N GLU A 60 3.29 11.35 8.56
CA GLU A 60 4.47 12.15 8.17
C GLU A 60 5.25 11.49 7.03
N TRP A 61 5.51 12.25 5.96
CA TRP A 61 6.10 11.71 4.73
C TRP A 61 7.42 10.97 4.94
N HIS A 62 8.26 11.40 5.89
CA HIS A 62 9.50 10.73 6.24
C HIS A 62 9.27 9.29 6.73
N THR A 63 8.19 9.10 7.50
CA THR A 63 7.79 7.80 8.01
C THR A 63 7.24 6.94 6.87
N VAL A 64 6.36 7.51 6.04
CA VAL A 64 5.80 6.84 4.86
C VAL A 64 6.90 6.37 3.93
N TYR A 65 7.85 7.26 3.59
CA TYR A 65 8.98 6.94 2.74
C TYR A 65 9.86 5.83 3.34
N ARG A 66 10.12 5.87 4.65
CA ARG A 66 10.89 4.82 5.31
C ARG A 66 10.21 3.46 5.20
N TYR A 67 8.89 3.39 5.36
CA TYR A 67 8.14 2.15 5.15
C TYR A 67 8.18 1.69 3.70
N TYR A 68 8.01 2.61 2.74
CA TYR A 68 8.15 2.32 1.33
C TYR A 68 9.52 1.72 1.00
N ASP A 69 10.60 2.36 1.44
CA ASP A 69 11.98 1.91 1.20
C ASP A 69 12.22 0.51 1.78
N MET A 70 11.78 0.27 3.02
CA MET A 70 11.88 -1.06 3.65
C MET A 70 11.06 -2.14 2.92
N TRP A 71 9.85 -1.82 2.45
CA TRP A 71 8.96 -2.81 1.81
C TRP A 71 9.29 -3.03 0.34
N ARG A 72 9.94 -2.06 -0.31
CA ARG A 72 10.47 -2.14 -1.66
C ARG A 72 11.76 -2.97 -1.71
N ASP A 73 12.54 -2.95 -0.63
CA ASP A 73 13.83 -3.63 -0.59
C ASP A 73 13.68 -5.13 -0.88
N LYS A 74 14.63 -5.66 -1.67
CA LYS A 74 14.62 -7.04 -2.14
C LYS A 74 15.75 -7.80 -1.46
N PRO A 75 15.44 -8.88 -0.74
CA PRO A 75 16.49 -9.72 -0.15
C PRO A 75 17.28 -10.47 -1.24
N ASP A 76 16.64 -10.76 -2.38
CA ASP A 76 17.23 -11.39 -3.56
C ASP A 76 16.77 -10.64 -4.82
N PRO A 77 17.66 -10.32 -5.79
CA PRO A 77 17.30 -9.61 -7.02
C PRO A 77 16.20 -10.28 -7.87
N THR A 78 16.06 -11.61 -7.75
CA THR A 78 15.11 -12.43 -8.49
C THR A 78 13.76 -12.59 -7.79
N ALA A 79 13.68 -12.24 -6.50
CA ALA A 79 12.47 -12.34 -5.71
C ALA A 79 11.59 -11.08 -5.82
N ASP A 80 10.29 -11.25 -5.56
CA ASP A 80 9.40 -10.12 -5.33
C ASP A 80 9.68 -9.49 -3.96
N SER A 81 9.69 -8.15 -3.91
CA SER A 81 9.69 -7.42 -2.64
C SER A 81 8.40 -7.66 -1.87
N LEU A 82 8.35 -7.27 -0.59
CA LEU A 82 7.10 -7.31 0.16
C LEU A 82 6.03 -6.47 -0.56
N LEU A 83 6.38 -5.25 -0.96
CA LEU A 83 5.45 -4.34 -1.63
C LEU A 83 4.88 -4.96 -2.91
N GLU A 84 5.72 -5.56 -3.74
CA GLU A 84 5.27 -6.24 -4.98
C GLU A 84 4.33 -7.40 -4.68
N ARG A 85 4.64 -8.24 -3.67
CA ARG A 85 3.76 -9.34 -3.25
C ARG A 85 2.40 -8.85 -2.77
N LEU A 86 2.38 -7.78 -1.98
CA LEU A 86 1.13 -7.20 -1.47
C LEU A 86 0.30 -6.58 -2.60
N LEU A 87 0.94 -5.83 -3.51
CA LEU A 87 0.27 -5.28 -4.68
C LEU A 87 -0.32 -6.38 -5.55
N LYS A 88 0.42 -7.47 -5.82
CA LYS A 88 -0.11 -8.64 -6.56
C LYS A 88 -1.31 -9.24 -5.84
N LYS A 89 -1.25 -9.46 -4.52
CA LYS A 89 -2.37 -9.98 -3.73
C LYS A 89 -3.63 -9.10 -3.81
N LEU A 90 -3.47 -7.78 -3.91
CA LEU A 90 -4.59 -6.85 -4.05
C LEU A 90 -5.09 -6.73 -5.49
N LEU A 91 -4.18 -6.84 -6.48
CA LEU A 91 -4.51 -6.73 -7.90
C LEU A 91 -5.17 -8.00 -8.45
N LEU A 92 -4.90 -9.20 -7.91
CA LEU A 92 -5.55 -10.44 -8.32
C LEU A 92 -7.10 -10.41 -8.14
N PRO A 93 -7.66 -9.96 -6.99
CA PRO A 93 -9.10 -9.77 -6.84
C PRO A 93 -9.67 -8.61 -7.68
N ILE A 94 -8.92 -7.52 -7.88
CA ILE A 94 -9.39 -6.36 -8.66
C ILE A 94 -9.43 -6.67 -10.17
N ALA A 95 -8.46 -7.43 -10.68
CA ALA A 95 -8.41 -7.85 -12.08
C ALA A 95 -9.56 -8.81 -12.42
N LEU A 96 -9.90 -9.74 -11.52
CA LEU A 96 -11.06 -10.62 -11.69
C LEU A 96 -12.39 -9.84 -11.67
N HIS A 97 -12.54 -8.84 -10.79
CA HIS A 97 -13.74 -7.98 -10.79
C HIS A 97 -13.80 -6.97 -11.94
N ARG A 98 -12.67 -6.51 -12.50
CA ARG A 98 -12.65 -5.63 -13.69
C ARG A 98 -12.96 -6.40 -14.98
N ALA A 99 -12.59 -7.68 -15.05
CA ALA A 99 -12.92 -8.54 -16.19
C ALA A 99 -14.45 -8.76 -16.33
N ASP A 100 -15.22 -8.55 -15.26
CA ASP A 100 -16.69 -8.67 -15.23
C ASP A 100 -17.45 -7.35 -15.46
N ARG A 101 -16.75 -6.24 -15.76
CA ARG A 101 -17.43 -4.98 -16.11
C ARG A 101 -17.72 -5.00 -17.62
N PRO A 102 -18.98 -5.20 -18.08
CA PRO A 102 -19.29 -5.02 -19.49
C PRO A 102 -18.92 -3.59 -19.86
N GLU A 103 -18.07 -3.46 -20.86
CA GLU A 103 -17.68 -2.18 -21.43
C GLU A 103 -18.93 -1.33 -21.65
N ARG A 104 -19.03 -0.20 -20.93
CA ARG A 104 -19.98 0.83 -21.28
C ARG A 104 -19.53 1.40 -22.63
N ARG A 105 -19.98 0.75 -23.70
CA ARG A 105 -20.03 1.33 -25.04
C ARG A 105 -20.86 2.60 -24.96
N LEU A 106 -20.21 3.73 -25.17
CA LEU A 106 -20.82 4.94 -25.71
C LEU A 106 -20.58 4.94 -27.22
#